data_AF-A0A482TFR5-F1
#
_entry.id   AF-A0A482TFR5-F1
#
_cell.length_a   1.000
_cell.length_b   1.000
_cell.length_c   1.000
_cell.angle_alpha   90.00
_cell.angle_beta   90.00
_cell.angle_gamma   90.00
#
_symmetry.space_group_name_H-M   'P 1'
#
loop_
_entity.id
_entity.type
_entity.pdbx_description
1 polymer ?
#
loop_
_entity_poly.entity_id
_entity_poly.type
_entity_poly.pdbx_seq_one_letter_code
_entity_poly.pdbx_strand_id
1 'polypeptide(L)'
;MPTRLLSFFGSYDFLAKTLPGIAFVAGIFPLLKHNAVPVPDVSDSILVFITTLAMIGLAGTLLGEVVHSIAHLLEEIAEWGGKLLREIKDRTAYALGIRIPRPSEDSPNKRRPDEDGESNLYTRLRRKGWNLLKEAYSRSFNWGKRRVSEVAYIVWGHRNQFHSKVKSPGPTSFSQQYMIDFVLDELNDPAPHNYDDIYMVVTSFLTNKGCERAFRFQSRYAFCRSMSFVSFFVGVVYILVVEYPPYLPIPTAFDYQPYLLAYFSNSSGVSSIIWMISYILIAISLIFARAAGAYKRYFVEYLISELYVARELMD
;
A
#
# COMPACT_ATOMS: atom_id res chain seq x y z
N MET A 1 29.12 16.29 -8.14
CA MET A 1 27.89 16.46 -7.33
C MET A 1 26.76 16.85 -8.27
N PRO A 2 25.68 16.05 -8.38
CA PRO A 2 24.50 16.47 -9.13
C PRO A 2 23.94 17.75 -8.51
N THR A 3 23.59 18.74 -9.33
CA THR A 3 22.97 19.98 -8.85
C THR A 3 21.62 19.66 -8.20
N ARG A 4 21.23 20.40 -7.15
CA ARG A 4 19.94 20.18 -6.45
C ARG A 4 18.73 20.18 -7.39
N LEU A 5 18.81 20.85 -8.54
CA LEU A 5 17.79 20.81 -9.59
C LEU A 5 17.73 19.45 -10.31
N LEU A 6 18.88 18.84 -10.63
CA LEU A 6 18.95 17.49 -11.19
C LEU A 6 18.54 16.42 -10.17
N SER A 7 18.78 16.64 -8.88
CA SER A 7 18.24 15.73 -7.84
C SER A 7 16.73 15.88 -7.67
N PHE A 8 16.16 17.07 -7.90
CA PHE A 8 14.71 17.31 -7.88
C PHE A 8 13.98 16.59 -9.02
N PHE A 9 14.66 16.40 -10.15
CA PHE A 9 14.23 15.51 -11.24
C PHE A 9 14.74 14.08 -11.09
N GLY A 10 15.22 13.71 -9.90
CA GLY A 10 15.45 12.32 -9.57
C GLY A 10 14.21 11.52 -9.93
N SER A 11 14.40 10.40 -10.63
CA SER A 11 13.30 9.53 -11.07
C SER A 11 12.34 9.16 -9.92
N TYR A 12 12.85 9.17 -8.68
CA TYR A 12 12.08 9.08 -7.45
C TYR A 12 11.04 10.19 -7.31
N ASP A 13 11.45 11.45 -7.19
CA ASP A 13 10.55 12.57 -6.87
C ASP A 13 9.55 12.84 -8.00
N PHE A 14 10.01 12.73 -9.25
CA PHE A 14 9.12 12.89 -10.39
C PHE A 14 8.04 11.80 -10.43
N LEU A 15 8.41 10.51 -10.39
CA LEU A 15 7.42 9.44 -10.50
C LEU A 15 6.53 9.35 -9.26
N ALA A 16 7.09 9.48 -8.06
CA ALA A 16 6.35 9.23 -6.82
C ALA A 16 5.45 10.38 -6.38
N LYS A 17 5.70 11.62 -6.85
CA LYS A 17 4.96 12.82 -6.44
C LYS A 17 4.23 13.47 -7.61
N THR A 18 4.95 13.76 -8.70
CA THR A 18 4.39 14.49 -9.84
C THR A 18 3.28 13.70 -10.54
N LEU A 19 3.51 12.43 -10.89
CA LEU A 19 2.51 11.64 -11.60
C LEU A 19 1.19 11.47 -10.83
N PRO A 20 1.19 11.11 -9.52
CA PRO A 20 -0.03 11.10 -8.72
C PRO A 20 -0.72 12.45 -8.64
N GLY A 21 0.02 13.55 -8.52
CA GLY A 21 -0.56 14.89 -8.52
C GLY A 21 -1.19 15.27 -9.86
N ILE A 22 -0.54 14.95 -10.99
CA ILE A 22 -1.12 15.11 -12.33
C ILE A 22 -2.40 14.27 -12.47
N ALA A 23 -2.37 13.00 -12.05
CA ALA A 23 -3.53 12.12 -12.09
C ALA A 23 -4.68 12.66 -11.21
N PHE A 24 -4.35 13.25 -10.06
CA PHE A 24 -5.32 13.88 -9.17
C PHE A 24 -5.98 15.08 -9.83
N VAL A 25 -5.20 16.02 -10.37
CA VAL A 25 -5.74 17.21 -11.05
C VAL A 25 -6.55 16.80 -12.27
N ALA A 26 -6.05 15.87 -13.09
CA ALA A 26 -6.77 15.35 -14.25
C ALA A 26 -8.06 14.63 -13.85
N GLY A 27 -8.08 13.95 -12.70
CA GLY A 27 -9.28 13.29 -12.16
C GLY A 27 -10.31 14.25 -11.59
N ILE A 28 -9.89 15.38 -11.02
CA ILE A 28 -10.82 16.40 -10.48
C ILE A 28 -11.29 17.38 -11.56
N PHE A 29 -10.51 17.59 -12.62
CA PHE A 29 -10.82 18.54 -13.69
C PHE A 29 -12.23 18.37 -14.29
N PRO A 30 -12.72 17.15 -14.59
CA PRO A 30 -14.08 16.96 -15.12
C PRO A 30 -15.20 17.30 -14.12
N LEU A 31 -14.88 17.41 -12.83
CA LEU A 31 -15.83 17.82 -11.82
C LEU A 31 -15.98 19.33 -11.75
N LEU A 32 -15.06 20.12 -12.31
CA LEU A 32 -15.18 21.58 -12.29
C LEU A 32 -16.51 22.05 -12.87
N LYS A 33 -17.04 23.18 -12.35
CA LYS A 33 -18.30 23.76 -12.81
C LYS A 33 -18.24 24.01 -14.32
N HIS A 34 -19.28 23.58 -15.05
CA HIS A 34 -19.32 23.67 -16.51
C HIS A 34 -19.00 25.07 -17.05
N ASN A 35 -19.59 26.11 -16.45
CA ASN A 35 -19.42 27.50 -16.89
C ASN A 35 -18.04 28.10 -16.52
N ALA A 36 -17.22 27.40 -15.75
CA ALA A 36 -15.88 27.85 -15.37
C ALA A 36 -14.81 27.47 -16.41
N VAL A 37 -15.11 26.52 -17.31
CA VAL A 37 -14.17 26.07 -18.33
C VAL A 37 -14.67 26.52 -19.70
N PRO A 38 -14.03 27.52 -20.35
CA PRO A 38 -14.40 27.91 -21.70
C PRO A 38 -14.17 26.73 -22.64
N VAL A 39 -15.21 26.29 -23.36
CA VAL A 39 -15.08 25.28 -24.41
C VAL A 39 -14.53 25.99 -25.64
N PRO A 40 -13.26 25.76 -26.04
CA PRO A 40 -12.70 26.43 -27.21
C PRO A 40 -13.37 25.92 -28.49
N ASP A 41 -13.52 26.80 -29.48
CA ASP A 41 -13.84 26.39 -30.84
C ASP A 41 -12.73 25.49 -31.40
N VAL A 42 -13.08 24.54 -32.26
CA VAL A 42 -12.19 23.43 -32.69
C VAL A 42 -10.88 23.92 -33.35
N SER A 43 -10.88 25.12 -33.96
CA SER A 43 -9.69 25.74 -34.55
C SER A 43 -8.74 26.38 -33.54
N ASP A 44 -9.24 26.90 -32.42
CA ASP A 44 -8.44 27.44 -31.30
C ASP A 44 -8.03 26.34 -30.29
N SER A 45 -8.52 25.12 -30.51
CA SER A 45 -8.47 24.02 -29.55
C SER A 45 -7.08 23.45 -29.30
N ILE A 46 -6.14 23.54 -30.24
CA ILE A 46 -4.80 22.95 -30.04
C ILE A 46 -4.02 23.73 -28.97
N LEU A 47 -4.00 25.06 -29.05
CA LEU A 47 -3.28 25.89 -28.08
C LEU A 47 -3.96 25.80 -26.71
N VAL A 48 -5.29 25.84 -26.66
CA VAL A 48 -6.05 25.69 -25.40
C VAL A 48 -5.85 24.30 -24.79
N PHE A 49 -5.78 23.25 -25.61
CA PHE A 49 -5.48 21.90 -25.14
C PHE A 49 -4.06 21.80 -24.57
N ILE A 50 -3.05 22.31 -25.28
CA ILE A 50 -1.65 22.30 -24.82
C ILE A 50 -1.51 23.10 -23.53
N THR A 51 -2.09 24.30 -23.46
CA THR A 51 -2.06 25.12 -22.24
C THR A 51 -2.79 24.45 -21.09
N THR A 52 -3.93 23.79 -21.33
CA THR A 52 -4.63 23.01 -20.31
C THR A 52 -3.78 21.84 -19.81
N LEU A 53 -3.15 21.08 -20.71
CA LEU A 53 -2.24 20.01 -20.32
C LEU A 53 -1.02 20.53 -19.53
N ALA A 54 -0.46 21.66 -19.94
CA ALA A 54 0.64 22.31 -19.23
C ALA A 54 0.22 22.76 -17.82
N MET A 55 -0.97 23.33 -17.69
CA MET A 55 -1.55 23.74 -16.41
C MET A 55 -1.85 22.54 -15.51
N ILE A 56 -2.40 21.45 -16.05
CA ILE A 56 -2.59 20.18 -15.32
C ILE A 56 -1.23 19.63 -14.87
N GLY A 57 -0.22 19.67 -15.75
CA GLY A 57 1.15 19.26 -15.46
C GLY A 57 1.74 20.05 -14.29
N LEU A 58 1.67 21.38 -14.35
CA LEU A 58 2.23 22.30 -13.35
C LEU A 58 1.44 22.25 -12.03
N ALA A 59 0.11 22.28 -12.07
CA ALA A 59 -0.69 22.13 -10.87
C ALA A 59 -0.49 20.75 -10.24
N GLY A 60 -0.35 19.72 -11.07
CA GLY A 60 -0.09 18.35 -10.65
C GLY A 60 1.26 18.18 -9.96
N THR A 61 2.33 18.80 -10.46
CA THR A 61 3.64 18.77 -9.77
C THR A 61 3.54 19.42 -8.38
N LEU A 62 2.87 20.58 -8.27
CA LEU A 62 2.71 21.31 -7.01
C LEU A 62 1.85 20.53 -5.99
N LEU A 63 0.73 19.97 -6.44
CA LEU A 63 -0.17 19.19 -5.58
C LEU A 63 0.36 17.79 -5.27
N GLY A 64 1.32 17.29 -6.05
CA GLY A 64 1.95 16.00 -5.84
C GLY A 64 2.53 15.80 -4.45
N GLU A 65 3.15 16.84 -3.87
CA GLU A 65 3.69 16.80 -2.51
C GLU A 65 2.58 16.70 -1.46
N VAL A 66 1.46 17.39 -1.68
CA VAL A 66 0.28 17.34 -0.79
C VAL A 66 -0.34 15.95 -0.83
N VAL A 67 -0.55 15.41 -2.04
CA VAL A 67 -1.06 14.05 -2.25
C VAL A 67 -0.15 13.02 -1.58
N HIS A 68 1.17 13.15 -1.76
CA HIS A 68 2.15 12.28 -1.16
C HIS A 68 2.11 12.34 0.38
N SER A 69 2.01 13.56 0.94
CA SER A 69 1.93 13.80 2.38
C SER A 69 0.64 13.22 2.99
N ILE A 70 -0.50 13.38 2.33
CA ILE A 70 -1.77 12.78 2.75
C ILE A 70 -1.69 11.26 2.70
N ALA A 71 -1.12 10.70 1.64
CA ALA A 71 -0.94 9.26 1.51
C ALA A 71 -0.05 8.68 2.62
N HIS A 72 0.97 9.43 3.05
CA HIS A 72 1.80 9.10 4.21
C HIS A 72 1.00 9.13 5.51
N LEU A 73 0.26 10.22 5.76
CA LEU A 73 -0.59 10.36 6.94
C LEU A 73 -1.62 9.23 7.05
N LEU A 74 -2.26 8.85 5.93
CA LEU A 74 -3.20 7.73 5.90
C LEU A 74 -2.55 6.39 6.23
N GLU A 75 -1.30 6.19 5.83
CA GLU A 75 -0.54 5.00 6.21
C GLU A 75 -0.26 4.97 7.71
N GLU A 76 0.14 6.10 8.31
CA GLU A 76 0.35 6.21 9.76
C GLU A 76 -0.94 5.97 10.55
N ILE A 77 -2.06 6.56 10.11
CA ILE A 77 -3.38 6.33 10.70
C ILE A 77 -3.78 4.86 10.57
N ALA A 78 -3.56 4.25 9.41
CA ALA A 78 -3.85 2.84 9.20
C ALA A 78 -2.99 1.95 10.11
N GLU A 79 -1.71 2.28 10.29
CA GLU A 79 -0.82 1.57 11.19
C GLU A 79 -1.29 1.67 12.64
N TRP A 80 -1.63 2.88 13.09
CA TRP A 80 -2.18 3.13 14.41
C TRP A 80 -3.48 2.36 14.63
N GLY A 81 -4.42 2.42 13.69
CA GLY A 81 -5.66 1.65 13.73
C GLY A 81 -5.41 0.14 13.77
N GLY A 82 -4.42 -0.35 13.03
CA GLY A 82 -4.00 -1.75 13.05
C GLY A 82 -3.36 -2.19 14.38
N LYS A 83 -2.68 -1.28 15.11
CA LYS A 83 -2.21 -1.54 16.49
C LYS A 83 -3.39 -1.59 17.45
N LEU A 84 -4.30 -0.62 17.38
CA LEU A 84 -5.50 -0.55 18.21
C LEU A 84 -6.39 -1.79 18.05
N LEU A 85 -6.65 -2.23 16.82
CA LEU A 85 -7.44 -3.44 16.56
C LEU A 85 -6.80 -4.71 17.15
N ARG A 86 -5.46 -4.80 17.15
CA ARG A 86 -4.75 -5.91 17.79
C ARG A 86 -4.91 -5.87 19.31
N GLU A 87 -4.75 -4.71 19.92
CA GLU A 87 -4.96 -4.56 21.37
C GLU A 87 -6.39 -4.86 21.79
N ILE A 88 -7.39 -4.39 21.04
CA ILE A 88 -8.81 -4.70 21.28
C ILE A 88 -9.04 -6.21 21.17
N LYS A 89 -8.49 -6.85 20.13
CA LYS A 89 -8.60 -8.29 19.94
C LYS A 89 -8.00 -9.06 21.12
N ASP A 90 -6.80 -8.69 21.56
CA ASP A 90 -6.09 -9.36 22.65
C ASP A 90 -6.83 -9.17 23.99
N ARG A 91 -7.33 -7.95 24.27
CA ARG A 91 -8.16 -7.66 25.44
C ARG A 91 -9.48 -8.44 25.42
N THR A 92 -10.14 -8.50 24.27
CA THR A 92 -11.40 -9.25 24.09
C THR A 92 -11.19 -10.75 24.28
N ALA A 93 -10.10 -11.30 23.72
CA ALA A 93 -9.76 -12.71 23.90
C ALA A 93 -9.48 -13.05 25.37
N TYR A 94 -8.74 -12.18 26.06
CA TYR A 94 -8.49 -12.30 27.50
C TYR A 94 -9.78 -12.24 28.32
N ALA A 95 -10.65 -11.27 28.04
CA ALA A 95 -11.92 -11.09 28.75
C ALA A 95 -12.89 -12.29 28.58
N LEU A 96 -12.88 -12.92 27.40
CA LEU A 96 -13.72 -14.09 27.11
C LEU A 96 -13.11 -15.41 27.61
N GLY A 97 -11.93 -15.40 28.22
CA GLY A 97 -11.21 -16.62 28.60
C GLY A 97 -10.81 -17.49 27.41
N ILE A 98 -10.91 -16.98 26.18
CA ILE A 98 -10.54 -17.69 24.96
C ILE A 98 -9.03 -17.59 24.82
N ARG A 99 -8.33 -18.64 25.26
CA ARG A 99 -6.89 -18.78 25.01
C ARG A 99 -6.70 -19.10 23.53
N ILE A 100 -6.49 -18.07 22.71
CA ILE A 100 -6.11 -18.25 21.30
C ILE A 100 -4.74 -18.93 21.30
N PRO A 101 -4.63 -20.21 20.88
CA PRO A 101 -3.35 -20.91 20.90
C PRO A 101 -2.37 -20.15 20.00
N ARG A 102 -1.17 -19.88 20.52
CA ARG A 102 -0.14 -19.24 19.71
C ARG A 102 0.31 -20.23 18.62
N PRO A 103 0.56 -19.78 17.37
CA PRO A 103 0.93 -20.67 16.27
C PRO A 103 2.14 -21.58 16.51
N SER A 104 2.96 -21.30 17.53
CA SER A 104 4.13 -22.09 17.91
C SER A 104 3.83 -23.28 18.82
N GLU A 105 2.61 -23.41 19.37
CA GLU A 105 2.27 -24.50 20.32
C GLU A 105 1.75 -25.77 19.65
N ASP A 106 1.31 -25.70 18.38
CA ASP A 106 0.87 -26.85 17.60
C ASP A 106 2.05 -27.43 16.78
N SER A 107 3.02 -28.01 17.49
CA SER A 107 3.98 -28.91 16.84
C SER A 107 3.22 -30.13 16.28
N PRO A 108 3.29 -30.44 14.97
CA PRO A 108 2.61 -31.57 14.35
C PRO A 108 3.04 -32.95 14.89
N ASN A 109 4.04 -33.00 15.77
CA ASN A 109 4.70 -34.23 16.19
C ASN A 109 4.10 -34.93 17.41
N LYS A 110 2.91 -34.54 17.90
CA LYS A 110 2.15 -35.42 18.82
C LYS A 110 1.61 -36.61 18.04
N ARG A 111 2.44 -37.66 17.93
CA ARG A 111 2.05 -39.02 17.52
C ARG A 111 0.75 -39.37 18.24
N ARG A 112 -0.32 -39.54 17.45
CA ARG A 112 -1.56 -40.08 17.99
C ARG A 112 -1.28 -41.52 18.44
N PRO A 113 -1.72 -41.91 19.64
CA PRO A 113 -1.72 -43.31 20.03
C PRO A 113 -2.55 -44.08 19.01
N ASP A 114 -2.00 -45.19 18.54
CA ASP A 114 -2.65 -46.13 17.65
C ASP A 114 -3.87 -46.73 18.39
N GLU A 115 -5.06 -46.25 18.06
CA GLU A 115 -6.32 -46.85 18.52
C GLU A 115 -6.63 -48.06 17.63
N ASP A 116 -6.26 -49.23 18.14
CA ASP A 116 -6.66 -50.54 17.64
C ASP A 116 -8.17 -50.78 17.86
N GLY A 117 -8.83 -51.39 16.87
CA GLY A 117 -10.12 -52.07 17.06
C GLY A 117 -11.31 -51.51 16.26
N GLU A 118 -11.64 -52.17 15.16
CA GLU A 118 -12.97 -52.23 14.48
C GLU A 118 -13.89 -51.00 14.57
N SER A 119 -13.41 -49.85 14.12
CA SER A 119 -14.25 -48.65 14.02
C SER A 119 -15.24 -48.78 12.84
N ASN A 120 -16.51 -48.95 13.20
CA ASN A 120 -17.74 -48.88 12.39
C ASN A 120 -17.62 -48.02 11.11
N LEU A 121 -18.05 -48.49 9.93
CA LEU A 121 -17.96 -47.79 8.62
C LEU A 121 -18.40 -46.31 8.70
N TYR A 122 -19.43 -46.04 9.52
CA TYR A 122 -19.93 -44.70 9.81
C TYR A 122 -18.86 -43.77 10.42
N THR A 123 -18.04 -44.27 11.35
CA THR A 123 -16.95 -43.48 11.95
C THR A 123 -15.85 -43.16 10.93
N ARG A 124 -15.57 -44.06 9.98
CA ARG A 124 -14.63 -43.81 8.87
C ARG A 124 -15.16 -42.72 7.94
N LEU A 125 -16.42 -42.80 7.52
CA LEU A 125 -17.04 -41.78 6.66
C LEU A 125 -17.11 -40.41 7.35
N ARG A 126 -17.54 -40.37 8.62
CA ARG A 126 -17.56 -39.13 9.42
C ARG A 126 -16.16 -38.54 9.59
N ARG A 127 -15.14 -39.36 9.87
CA ARG A 127 -13.74 -38.92 10.00
C ARG A 127 -13.20 -38.39 8.67
N LYS A 128 -13.51 -39.04 7.55
CA LYS A 128 -13.12 -38.57 6.21
C LYS A 128 -13.79 -37.24 5.86
N GLY A 129 -15.09 -37.10 6.12
CA GLY A 129 -15.82 -35.84 5.93
C GLY A 129 -15.27 -34.71 6.79
N TRP A 130 -14.99 -34.99 8.07
CA TRP A 130 -14.39 -34.01 8.99
C TRP A 130 -12.99 -33.57 8.56
N ASN A 131 -12.16 -34.50 8.09
CA ASN A 131 -10.83 -34.18 7.58
C ASN A 131 -10.90 -33.30 6.32
N LEU A 132 -11.81 -33.59 5.38
CA LEU A 132 -12.02 -32.75 4.19
C LEU A 132 -12.51 -31.35 4.55
N LEU A 133 -13.47 -31.23 5.49
CA LEU A 133 -13.94 -29.95 5.99
C LEU A 133 -12.84 -29.16 6.69
N LYS A 134 -12.04 -29.82 7.54
CA LYS A 134 -10.88 -29.22 8.21
C LYS A 134 -9.80 -28.79 7.23
N GLU A 135 -9.58 -29.55 6.16
CA GLU A 135 -8.63 -29.19 5.11
C GLU A 135 -9.13 -28.02 4.26
N ALA A 136 -10.39 -28.03 3.83
CA ALA A 136 -11.02 -26.92 3.11
C ALA A 136 -11.04 -25.63 3.95
N TYR A 137 -11.39 -25.75 5.23
CA TYR A 137 -11.36 -24.65 6.19
C TYR A 137 -9.93 -24.15 6.40
N SER A 138 -8.97 -25.02 6.66
CA SER A 138 -7.58 -24.59 6.88
C SER A 138 -6.95 -24.00 5.64
N ARG A 139 -7.24 -24.50 4.43
CA ARG A 139 -6.82 -23.88 3.17
C ARG A 139 -7.42 -22.49 3.00
N SER A 140 -8.73 -22.35 3.21
CA SER A 140 -9.43 -21.06 3.10
C SER A 140 -8.97 -20.05 4.16
N PHE A 141 -8.79 -20.52 5.40
CA PHE A 141 -8.27 -19.72 6.51
C PHE A 141 -6.81 -19.31 6.29
N ASN A 142 -5.94 -20.23 5.85
CA ASN A 142 -4.55 -19.92 5.54
C ASN A 142 -4.43 -19.00 4.33
N TRP A 143 -5.27 -19.17 3.31
CA TRP A 143 -5.38 -18.24 2.19
C TRP A 143 -5.81 -16.86 2.68
N GLY A 144 -6.86 -16.77 3.50
CA GLY A 144 -7.34 -15.52 4.10
C GLY A 144 -6.26 -14.87 4.96
N LYS A 145 -5.57 -15.62 5.81
CA LYS A 145 -4.44 -15.16 6.63
C LYS A 145 -3.29 -14.65 5.76
N ARG A 146 -2.97 -15.34 4.66
CA ARG A 146 -1.98 -14.86 3.68
C ARG A 146 -2.43 -13.55 3.05
N ARG A 147 -3.70 -13.42 2.61
CA ARG A 147 -4.23 -12.17 2.07
C ARG A 147 -4.27 -11.03 3.07
N VAL A 148 -4.69 -11.30 4.31
CA VAL A 148 -4.64 -10.32 5.40
C VAL A 148 -3.21 -9.92 5.69
N SER A 149 -2.25 -10.84 5.65
CA SER A 149 -0.84 -10.50 5.78
C SER A 149 -0.36 -9.64 4.61
N GLU A 150 -0.75 -9.95 3.36
CA GLU A 150 -0.46 -9.16 2.16
C GLU A 150 -1.02 -7.73 2.28
N VAL A 151 -2.25 -7.59 2.78
CA VAL A 151 -2.88 -6.28 3.05
C VAL A 151 -2.22 -5.59 4.24
N ALA A 152 -1.78 -6.33 5.25
CA ALA A 152 -1.05 -5.77 6.39
C ALA A 152 0.30 -5.17 5.95
N TYR A 153 0.93 -5.67 4.89
CA TYR A 153 2.11 -5.01 4.29
C TYR A 153 1.79 -3.62 3.73
N ILE A 154 0.54 -3.38 3.31
CA ILE A 154 0.11 -2.04 2.88
C ILE A 154 0.08 -1.11 4.09
N VAL A 155 -0.48 -1.60 5.20
CA VAL A 155 -0.74 -0.85 6.43
C VAL A 155 0.52 -0.61 7.28
N TRP A 156 1.45 -1.57 7.35
CA TRP A 156 2.65 -1.41 8.17
C TRP A 156 3.73 -0.61 7.45
N GLY A 157 4.27 0.42 8.10
CA GLY A 157 5.44 1.15 7.60
C GLY A 157 6.62 0.23 7.29
N HIS A 158 7.41 0.57 6.27
CA HIS A 158 8.57 -0.23 5.87
C HIS A 158 9.60 -0.39 7.00
N ARG A 159 9.73 0.60 7.89
CA ARG A 159 10.57 0.50 9.10
C ARG A 159 10.12 -0.61 10.03
N ASN A 160 8.81 -0.74 10.27
CA ASN A 160 8.27 -1.85 11.07
C ASN A 160 8.48 -3.20 10.41
N GLN A 161 8.46 -3.26 9.07
CA GLN A 161 8.78 -4.49 8.35
C GLN A 161 10.25 -4.87 8.45
N PHE A 162 11.13 -3.87 8.33
CA PHE A 162 12.55 -4.02 8.61
C PHE A 162 12.77 -4.55 10.04
N HIS A 163 12.24 -3.85 11.03
CA HIS A 163 12.30 -4.26 12.43
C HIS A 163 11.72 -5.67 12.65
N SER A 164 10.56 -5.98 12.08
CA SER A 164 9.96 -7.32 12.20
C SER A 164 10.85 -8.41 11.60
N LYS A 165 11.56 -8.12 10.50
CA LYS A 165 12.50 -9.06 9.88
C LYS A 165 13.78 -9.21 10.67
N VAL A 166 14.28 -8.13 11.26
CA VAL A 166 15.48 -8.15 12.10
C VAL A 166 15.18 -8.69 13.52
N LYS A 167 13.94 -8.62 14.00
CA LYS A 167 13.54 -9.09 15.33
C LYS A 167 13.04 -10.54 15.36
N SER A 168 12.35 -11.02 14.32
CA SER A 168 11.68 -12.33 14.37
C SER A 168 12.72 -13.47 14.32
N PRO A 169 12.90 -14.21 15.43
CA PRO A 169 13.91 -15.26 15.56
C PRO A 169 13.38 -16.56 14.93
N GLY A 170 13.31 -16.59 13.60
CA GLY A 170 13.42 -17.88 12.92
C GLY A 170 14.80 -18.48 13.23
N PRO A 171 15.03 -19.80 13.05
CA PRO A 171 16.36 -20.38 13.14
C PRO A 171 17.28 -19.61 12.17
N THR A 172 18.03 -18.68 12.76
CA THR A 172 18.98 -17.71 12.20
C THR A 172 18.89 -17.57 10.68
N SER A 173 17.96 -16.73 10.20
CA SER A 173 18.09 -16.28 8.82
C SER A 173 19.41 -15.54 8.73
N PHE A 174 20.35 -16.05 7.95
CA PHE A 174 21.67 -15.49 7.67
C PHE A 174 21.68 -13.95 7.63
N SER A 175 20.67 -13.36 6.99
CA SER A 175 20.41 -11.93 6.90
C SER A 175 20.36 -11.16 8.23
N GLN A 176 19.83 -11.75 9.30
CA GLN A 176 19.65 -11.10 10.60
C GLN A 176 20.96 -11.05 11.39
N GLN A 177 21.66 -12.18 11.49
CA GLN A 177 22.99 -12.24 12.10
C GLN A 177 23.92 -11.30 11.37
N TYR A 178 23.94 -11.38 10.04
CA TYR A 178 24.77 -10.50 9.22
C TYR A 178 24.51 -9.00 9.45
N MET A 179 23.25 -8.58 9.61
CA MET A 179 22.93 -7.18 9.91
C MET A 179 23.38 -6.75 11.29
N ILE A 180 23.22 -7.61 12.30
CA ILE A 180 23.66 -7.32 13.67
C ILE A 180 25.19 -7.27 13.71
N ASP A 181 25.86 -8.25 13.10
CA ASP A 181 27.31 -8.33 13.00
C ASP A 181 27.86 -7.11 12.26
N PHE A 182 27.26 -6.70 11.14
CA PHE A 182 27.64 -5.47 10.45
C PHE A 182 27.56 -4.24 11.37
N VAL A 183 26.47 -4.07 12.13
CA VAL A 183 26.34 -2.92 13.02
C VAL A 183 27.36 -2.96 14.16
N LEU A 184 27.56 -4.13 14.76
CA LEU A 184 28.50 -4.29 15.87
C LEU A 184 29.95 -4.12 15.42
N ASP A 185 30.32 -4.73 14.29
CA ASP A 185 31.70 -4.79 13.81
C ASP A 185 32.14 -3.49 13.13
N GLU A 186 31.32 -2.93 12.23
CA GLU A 186 31.72 -1.79 11.38
C GLU A 186 31.41 -0.43 12.01
N LEU A 187 30.35 -0.34 12.82
CA LEU A 187 29.92 0.94 13.37
C LEU A 187 30.46 1.20 14.79
N ASN A 188 31.12 0.21 15.42
CA ASN A 188 31.57 0.27 16.81
C ASN A 188 30.46 0.73 17.79
N ASP A 189 29.20 0.46 17.45
CA ASP A 189 28.05 0.83 18.26
C ASP A 189 27.69 -0.36 19.18
N PRO A 190 27.94 -0.27 20.50
CA PRO A 190 27.77 -1.39 21.44
C PRO A 190 26.29 -1.71 21.60
N ALA A 191 25.79 -2.56 20.71
CA ALA A 191 24.40 -2.99 20.58
C ALA A 191 23.43 -1.83 20.28
N PRO A 192 22.93 -1.70 19.04
CA PRO A 192 21.98 -0.67 18.70
C PRO A 192 20.76 -0.77 19.62
N HIS A 193 20.58 0.22 20.50
CA HIS A 193 19.45 0.28 21.41
C HIS A 193 18.10 0.39 20.67
N ASN A 194 18.13 0.80 19.39
CA ASN A 194 16.97 0.96 18.54
C ASN A 194 17.21 0.46 17.11
N TYR A 195 16.29 -0.36 16.59
CA TYR A 195 16.32 -0.85 15.20
C TYR A 195 16.10 0.27 14.16
N ASP A 196 15.51 1.39 14.56
CA ASP A 196 15.39 2.56 13.68
C ASP A 196 16.75 3.20 13.38
N ASP A 197 17.67 3.18 14.34
CA ASP A 197 19.02 3.72 14.15
C ASP A 197 19.81 2.85 13.17
N ILE A 198 19.72 1.51 13.33
CA ILE A 198 20.29 0.56 12.36
C ILE A 198 19.75 0.83 10.95
N TYR A 199 18.43 0.99 10.84
CA TYR A 199 17.79 1.26 9.55
C TYR A 199 18.33 2.55 8.91
N MET A 200 18.47 3.62 9.69
CA MET A 200 19.04 4.89 9.22
C MET A 200 20.50 4.74 8.79
N VAL A 201 21.33 4.04 9.55
CA VAL A 201 22.74 3.86 9.20
C VAL A 201 22.88 3.01 7.94
N VAL A 202 22.15 1.89 7.83
CA VAL A 202 22.17 1.02 6.66
C VAL A 202 21.73 1.77 5.40
N THR A 203 20.64 2.53 5.46
CA THR A 203 20.16 3.31 4.32
C THR A 203 21.14 4.43 3.90
N SER A 204 21.72 5.13 4.88
CA SER A 204 22.76 6.15 4.62
C SER A 204 24.01 5.53 3.98
N PHE A 205 24.46 4.40 4.50
CA PHE A 205 25.62 3.67 3.98
C PHE A 205 25.40 3.22 2.54
N LEU A 206 24.26 2.59 2.24
CA LEU A 206 23.93 2.12 0.89
C LEU A 206 23.77 3.28 -0.10
N THR A 207 23.24 4.42 0.35
CA THR A 207 23.17 5.64 -0.46
C THR A 207 24.58 6.13 -0.81
N ASN A 208 25.49 6.17 0.17
CA ASN A 208 26.87 6.60 -0.04
C ASN A 208 27.64 5.65 -0.98
N LYS A 209 27.31 4.36 -0.98
CA LYS A 209 27.91 3.35 -1.86
C LYS A 209 27.29 3.30 -3.26
N GLY A 210 26.26 4.09 -3.54
CA GLY A 210 25.58 4.11 -4.84
C GLY A 210 24.75 2.86 -5.12
N CYS A 211 24.33 2.13 -4.08
CA CYS A 211 23.44 0.99 -4.22
C CYS A 211 22.02 1.48 -4.49
N GLU A 212 21.57 1.45 -5.75
CA GLU A 212 20.29 2.07 -6.14
C GLU A 212 19.09 1.11 -6.12
N ARG A 213 19.27 -0.22 -6.05
CA ARG A 213 18.17 -1.15 -6.35
C ARG A 213 17.08 -1.08 -5.28
N ALA A 214 17.44 -1.03 -4.00
CA ALA A 214 16.48 -0.83 -2.93
C ALA A 214 15.71 0.50 -3.12
N PHE A 215 16.40 1.61 -3.40
CA PHE A 215 15.75 2.91 -3.59
C PHE A 215 14.81 2.96 -4.81
N ARG A 216 15.07 2.17 -5.86
CA ARG A 216 14.11 1.99 -6.98
C ARG A 216 12.84 1.27 -6.55
N PHE A 217 12.90 0.35 -5.58
CA PHE A 217 11.69 -0.25 -5.01
C PHE A 217 10.96 0.73 -4.08
N GLN A 218 11.71 1.55 -3.33
CA GLN A 218 11.12 2.61 -2.52
C GLN A 218 10.37 3.63 -3.38
N SER A 219 10.90 4.03 -4.54
CA SER A 219 10.20 4.94 -5.46
C SER A 219 8.91 4.35 -6.00
N ARG A 220 8.95 3.09 -6.46
CA ARG A 220 7.77 2.37 -6.95
C ARG A 220 6.71 2.19 -5.87
N TYR A 221 7.13 1.87 -4.65
CA TYR A 221 6.23 1.80 -3.50
C TYR A 221 5.56 3.15 -3.23
N ALA A 222 6.33 4.25 -3.16
CA ALA A 222 5.81 5.59 -2.92
C ALA A 222 4.82 6.04 -4.02
N PHE A 223 5.13 5.73 -5.28
CA PHE A 223 4.25 5.94 -6.42
C PHE A 223 2.94 5.15 -6.29
N CYS A 224 3.02 3.82 -6.09
CA CYS A 224 1.82 2.98 -5.99
C CYS A 224 0.94 3.39 -4.80
N ARG A 225 1.53 3.76 -3.66
CA ARG A 225 0.80 4.26 -2.50
C ARG A 225 0.01 5.52 -2.85
N SER A 226 0.67 6.49 -3.47
CA SER A 226 0.04 7.77 -3.83
C SER A 226 -1.03 7.59 -4.91
N MET A 227 -0.78 6.77 -5.94
CA MET A 227 -1.77 6.43 -6.97
C MET A 227 -2.98 5.70 -6.40
N SER A 228 -2.77 4.78 -5.46
CA SER A 228 -3.87 4.09 -4.78
C SER A 228 -4.79 5.10 -4.08
N PHE A 229 -4.22 6.04 -3.34
CA PHE A 229 -4.99 7.11 -2.70
C PHE A 229 -5.73 7.98 -3.72
N VAL A 230 -5.05 8.46 -4.76
CA VAL A 230 -5.65 9.33 -5.78
C VAL A 230 -6.82 8.64 -6.49
N SER A 231 -6.63 7.40 -6.97
CA SER A 231 -7.69 6.66 -7.66
C SER A 231 -8.87 6.36 -6.73
N PHE A 232 -8.61 6.03 -5.46
CA PHE A 232 -9.67 5.82 -4.48
C PHE A 232 -10.46 7.10 -4.25
N PHE A 233 -9.76 8.20 -3.98
CA PHE A 233 -10.36 9.49 -3.70
C PHE A 233 -11.20 9.99 -4.87
N VAL A 234 -10.65 10.01 -6.08
CA VAL A 234 -11.39 10.43 -7.29
C VAL A 234 -12.59 9.52 -7.52
N GLY A 235 -12.45 8.20 -7.37
CA GLY A 235 -13.57 7.27 -7.50
C GLY A 235 -14.69 7.52 -6.48
N VAL A 236 -14.34 7.77 -5.21
CA VAL A 236 -15.31 8.12 -4.16
C VAL A 236 -15.97 9.47 -4.44
N VAL A 237 -15.20 10.49 -4.82
CA VAL A 237 -15.74 11.81 -5.15
C VAL A 237 -16.69 11.72 -6.35
N TYR A 238 -16.39 10.91 -7.36
CA TYR A 238 -17.29 10.71 -8.50
C TYR A 238 -18.62 10.09 -8.06
N ILE A 239 -18.58 9.06 -7.20
CA ILE A 239 -19.80 8.46 -6.62
C ILE A 239 -20.58 9.51 -5.82
N LEU A 240 -19.91 10.27 -4.95
CA LEU A 240 -20.58 11.24 -4.09
C LEU A 240 -21.18 12.41 -4.89
N VAL A 241 -20.40 13.05 -5.75
CA VAL A 241 -20.77 14.28 -6.47
C VAL A 241 -21.74 14.00 -7.61
N VAL A 242 -21.54 12.91 -8.36
CA VAL A 242 -22.34 12.65 -9.56
C VAL A 242 -23.54 11.75 -9.27
N GLU A 243 -23.34 10.68 -8.49
CA GLU A 243 -24.41 9.67 -8.29
C GLU A 243 -25.30 9.96 -7.08
N TYR A 244 -24.77 10.67 -6.08
CA TYR A 244 -25.48 11.00 -4.84
C TYR A 244 -25.59 12.51 -4.55
N PRO A 245 -25.98 13.35 -5.54
CA PRO A 245 -26.10 14.79 -5.34
C PRO A 245 -27.00 15.22 -4.16
N PRO A 246 -28.12 14.55 -3.80
CA PRO A 246 -28.95 15.01 -2.67
C PRO A 246 -28.27 14.90 -1.29
N TYR A 247 -27.18 14.13 -1.18
CA TYR A 247 -26.45 13.95 0.09
C TYR A 247 -25.28 14.92 0.25
N LEU A 248 -24.92 15.64 -0.82
CA LEU A 248 -24.00 16.76 -0.74
C LEU A 248 -24.83 18.02 -0.50
N PRO A 249 -24.69 18.69 0.66
CA PRO A 249 -25.35 19.96 0.92
C PRO A 249 -24.64 21.06 0.12
N ILE A 250 -24.60 20.94 -1.21
CA ILE A 250 -24.19 22.03 -2.07
C ILE A 250 -25.35 23.02 -2.04
N PRO A 251 -25.17 24.22 -1.47
CA PRO A 251 -26.25 25.19 -1.41
C PRO A 251 -26.76 25.42 -2.83
N THR A 252 -28.08 25.31 -3.02
CA THR A 252 -28.75 25.53 -4.33
C THR A 252 -28.38 26.87 -4.95
N ALA A 253 -27.94 27.83 -4.14
CA ALA A 253 -27.39 29.12 -4.54
C ALA A 253 -26.18 29.04 -5.50
N PHE A 254 -25.43 27.92 -5.54
CA PHE A 254 -24.23 27.82 -6.37
C PHE A 254 -24.48 27.33 -7.81
N ASP A 255 -25.68 26.85 -8.12
CA ASP A 255 -26.07 26.30 -9.44
C ASP A 255 -24.92 25.48 -10.05
N TYR A 256 -24.48 24.49 -9.30
CA TYR A 256 -23.30 23.71 -9.62
C TYR A 256 -23.68 22.52 -10.49
N GLN A 257 -23.29 22.57 -11.75
CA GLN A 257 -23.33 21.42 -12.66
C GLN A 257 -21.89 21.06 -13.07
N PRO A 258 -21.38 19.87 -12.72
CA PRO A 258 -20.04 19.46 -13.11
C PRO A 258 -19.94 19.32 -14.62
N TYR A 259 -18.79 19.69 -15.19
CA TYR A 259 -18.53 19.67 -16.63
C TYR A 259 -18.84 18.30 -17.25
N LEU A 260 -18.45 17.22 -16.57
CA LEU A 260 -18.73 15.85 -16.98
C LEU A 260 -20.24 15.61 -17.17
N LEU A 261 -21.08 16.06 -16.24
CA LEU A 261 -22.53 15.86 -16.32
C LEU A 261 -23.17 16.73 -17.42
N ALA A 262 -22.69 17.96 -17.61
CA ALA A 262 -23.18 18.85 -18.67
C ALA A 262 -22.85 18.31 -20.07
N TYR A 263 -21.62 17.81 -20.27
CA TYR A 263 -21.22 17.23 -21.55
C TYR A 263 -22.05 16.01 -21.94
N PHE A 264 -22.45 15.23 -20.94
CA PHE A 264 -23.14 13.98 -21.14
C PHE A 264 -24.67 14.06 -20.88
N SER A 265 -25.25 15.19 -20.48
CA SER A 265 -26.67 15.29 -20.12
C SER A 265 -27.65 14.87 -21.22
N ASN A 266 -27.21 14.89 -22.48
CA ASN A 266 -28.04 14.57 -23.65
C ASN A 266 -28.11 13.07 -23.99
N SER A 267 -27.41 12.20 -23.25
CA SER A 267 -27.39 10.75 -23.52
C SER A 267 -27.99 9.95 -22.35
N SER A 268 -28.96 9.08 -22.65
CA SER A 268 -29.69 8.26 -21.67
C SER A 268 -28.82 7.20 -20.97
N GLY A 269 -27.56 7.01 -21.37
CA GLY A 269 -26.64 6.02 -20.81
C GLY A 269 -25.54 6.58 -19.90
N VAL A 270 -25.68 7.80 -19.41
CA VAL A 270 -24.51 8.54 -18.87
C VAL A 270 -24.20 8.24 -17.44
N SER A 271 -25.23 8.11 -16.59
CA SER A 271 -25.02 7.64 -15.22
C SER A 271 -24.30 6.27 -15.25
N SER A 272 -24.69 5.34 -16.14
CA SER A 272 -24.04 4.02 -16.18
C SER A 272 -22.55 4.07 -16.56
N ILE A 273 -22.12 4.99 -17.44
CA ILE A 273 -20.70 5.17 -17.77
C ILE A 273 -19.93 5.71 -16.56
N ILE A 274 -20.48 6.68 -15.83
CA ILE A 274 -19.80 7.30 -14.69
C ILE A 274 -19.69 6.32 -13.51
N TRP A 275 -20.74 5.52 -13.25
CA TRP A 275 -20.68 4.38 -12.34
C TRP A 275 -19.54 3.43 -12.69
N MET A 276 -19.46 3.03 -13.96
CA MET A 276 -18.43 2.11 -14.44
C MET A 276 -17.03 2.69 -14.22
N ILE A 277 -16.79 3.96 -14.59
CA ILE A 277 -15.50 4.64 -14.38
C ILE A 277 -15.16 4.68 -12.88
N SER A 278 -16.12 5.03 -12.03
CA SER A 278 -15.90 5.14 -10.58
C SER A 278 -15.51 3.80 -9.95
N TYR A 279 -16.20 2.71 -10.31
CA TYR A 279 -15.85 1.37 -9.84
C TYR A 279 -14.51 0.89 -10.38
N ILE A 280 -14.18 1.20 -11.64
CA ILE A 280 -12.87 0.90 -12.22
C ILE A 280 -11.77 1.64 -11.45
N LEU A 281 -11.96 2.91 -11.10
CA LEU A 281 -11.00 3.68 -10.30
C LEU A 281 -10.79 3.09 -8.91
N ILE A 282 -11.86 2.65 -8.25
CA ILE A 282 -11.75 1.96 -6.95
C ILE A 282 -11.03 0.62 -7.11
N ALA A 283 -11.33 -0.16 -8.15
CA ALA A 283 -10.65 -1.42 -8.42
C ALA A 283 -9.15 -1.23 -8.71
N ILE A 284 -8.80 -0.23 -9.53
CA ILE A 284 -7.42 0.17 -9.81
C ILE A 284 -6.71 0.61 -8.53
N SER A 285 -7.39 1.35 -7.65
CA SER A 285 -6.83 1.72 -6.36
C SER A 285 -6.43 0.51 -5.53
N LEU A 286 -7.27 -0.54 -5.47
CA LEU A 286 -6.94 -1.78 -4.75
C LEU A 286 -5.74 -2.51 -5.37
N ILE A 287 -5.61 -2.49 -6.70
CA ILE A 287 -4.45 -3.05 -7.41
C ILE A 287 -3.18 -2.28 -7.04
N PHE A 288 -3.22 -0.95 -7.03
CA PHE A 288 -2.10 -0.11 -6.61
C PHE A 288 -1.75 -0.30 -5.14
N ALA A 289 -2.75 -0.42 -4.25
CA ALA A 289 -2.53 -0.70 -2.84
C ALA A 289 -1.77 -2.02 -2.65
N ARG A 290 -2.21 -3.07 -3.35
CA ARG A 290 -1.56 -4.38 -3.36
C ARG A 290 -0.11 -4.29 -3.89
N ALA A 291 0.10 -3.59 -4.99
CA ALA A 291 1.43 -3.37 -5.56
C ALA A 291 2.35 -2.61 -4.59
N ALA A 292 1.83 -1.60 -3.89
CA ALA A 292 2.55 -0.84 -2.87
C ALA A 292 3.05 -1.77 -1.75
N GLY A 293 2.19 -2.68 -1.24
CA GLY A 293 2.59 -3.68 -0.24
C GLY A 293 3.71 -4.61 -0.74
N ALA A 294 3.64 -5.07 -2.00
CA ALA A 294 4.67 -5.93 -2.60
C ALA A 294 6.01 -5.19 -2.77
N TYR A 295 5.99 -3.97 -3.33
CA TYR A 295 7.21 -3.17 -3.50
C TYR A 295 7.83 -2.75 -2.18
N LYS A 296 7.02 -2.50 -1.15
CA LYS A 296 7.50 -2.24 0.20
C LYS A 296 8.26 -3.43 0.78
N ARG A 297 7.72 -4.64 0.60
CA ARG A 297 8.42 -5.88 0.99
C ARG A 297 9.73 -6.06 0.24
N TYR A 298 9.71 -5.88 -1.09
CA TYR A 298 10.93 -6.00 -1.91
C TYR A 298 11.97 -4.95 -1.51
N PHE A 299 11.56 -3.72 -1.21
CA PHE A 299 12.47 -2.69 -0.71
C PHE A 299 13.25 -3.19 0.50
N VAL A 300 12.57 -3.73 1.52
CA VAL A 300 13.23 -4.26 2.72
C VAL A 300 14.13 -5.45 2.40
N GLU A 301 13.69 -6.39 1.54
CA GLU A 301 14.51 -7.54 1.13
C GLU A 301 15.79 -7.12 0.40
N TYR A 302 15.66 -6.18 -0.54
CA TYR A 302 16.80 -5.67 -1.31
C TYR A 302 17.73 -4.82 -0.46
N LEU A 303 17.20 -4.05 0.50
CA LEU A 303 18.01 -3.28 1.44
C LEU A 303 18.97 -4.21 2.22
N ILE A 304 18.48 -5.37 2.65
CA ILE A 304 19.31 -6.36 3.36
C ILE A 304 20.33 -7.01 2.42
N SER A 305 19.91 -7.40 1.21
CA SER A 305 20.82 -8.03 0.25
C SER A 305 21.90 -7.08 -0.29
N GLU A 306 21.57 -5.80 -0.48
CA GLU A 306 22.54 -4.81 -0.94
C GLU A 306 23.54 -4.47 0.16
N LEU A 307 23.12 -4.46 1.43
CA LEU A 307 24.06 -4.31 2.56
C LEU A 307 25.09 -5.44 2.56
N TYR A 308 24.63 -6.66 2.30
CA TYR A 308 25.49 -7.83 2.19
C TYR A 308 26.55 -7.67 1.10
N VAL A 309 26.11 -7.38 -0.13
CA VAL A 309 27.02 -7.20 -1.27
C VAL A 309 27.96 -6.01 -1.05
N ALA A 310 27.46 -4.91 -0.47
CA ALA A 310 28.26 -3.72 -0.24
C ALA A 310 29.42 -3.99 0.74
N ARG A 311 29.20 -4.75 1.81
CA ARG A 311 30.25 -5.12 2.78
C ARG A 311 31.27 -6.08 2.15
N GLU A 312 30.84 -7.11 1.41
CA GLU A 312 31.77 -8.03 0.73
C GLU A 312 32.70 -7.34 -0.28
N LEU A 313 32.29 -6.19 -0.82
CA LEU A 313 33.13 -5.39 -1.73
C LEU A 313 34.14 -4.48 -1.01
N MET A 314 34.14 -4.42 0.33
CA MET A 314 35.08 -3.62 1.13
C MET A 314 36.24 -4.44 1.69
N ASP A 315 36.08 -5.76 1.78
CA ASP A 315 37.11 -6.72 2.15
C ASP A 315 37.98 -7.11 0.95
#